data_AF-A0A4Y7Q7B1-F1
#
_entry.id   AF-A0A4Y7Q7B1-F1
#
_cell.length_a   1.000
_cell.length_b   1.000
_cell.length_c   1.000
_cell.angle_alpha   90.00
_cell.angle_beta   90.00
_cell.angle_gamma   90.00
#
_symmetry.space_group_name_H-M   'P 1'
#
loop_
_entity.id
_entity.type
_entity.pdbx_description
1 polymer ?
#
loop_
_entity_poly.entity_id
_entity_poly.type
_entity_poly.pdbx_seq_one_letter_code
_entity_poly.pdbx_strand_id
1 'polypeptide(L)'
;WFATPPITRQTLAKLAAVRLTTLSKHQGWVSNPKDGCWSWFDVAVLSPAIEDCNSSYYDGERRWRVKVGEDGASLRWMSHYNPIHGVDLDTIHGQSFGPDHDIWRNIDVGDAIGVIGCAEFPGWRCIGTEANLDFLEFFDP
;
A
#
# COMPACT_ATOMS: atom_id res chain seq x y z
N TRP A 1 -6.15 1.14 7.18
CA TRP A 1 -5.83 1.54 5.79
C TRP A 1 -6.74 0.79 4.83
N PHE A 2 -6.73 1.17 3.55
CA PHE A 2 -7.84 0.99 2.61
C PHE A 2 -7.45 0.21 1.34
N ALA A 3 -8.45 -0.17 0.55
CA ALA A 3 -8.30 -0.69 -0.80
C ALA A 3 -9.08 0.18 -1.79
N THR A 4 -8.62 0.25 -3.03
CA THR A 4 -9.44 0.78 -4.11
C THR A 4 -10.66 -0.13 -4.34
N PRO A 5 -11.70 0.37 -5.03
CA PRO A 5 -12.68 -0.52 -5.64
C PRO A 5 -12.00 -1.57 -6.55
N PRO A 6 -12.68 -2.71 -6.83
CA PRO A 6 -12.19 -3.68 -7.80
C PRO A 6 -11.87 -3.02 -9.14
N ILE A 7 -10.68 -3.29 -9.65
CA ILE A 7 -10.20 -2.73 -10.91
C ILE A 7 -10.99 -3.35 -12.05
N THR A 8 -11.57 -2.48 -12.86
CA THR A 8 -12.27 -2.88 -14.07
C THR A 8 -11.29 -3.03 -15.23
N ARG A 9 -11.70 -3.74 -16.28
CA ARG A 9 -10.92 -3.83 -17.53
C ARG A 9 -10.60 -2.44 -18.12
N GLN A 10 -11.56 -1.51 -18.06
CA GLN A 10 -11.39 -0.14 -18.57
C GLN A 10 -10.37 0.65 -17.76
N THR A 11 -10.42 0.52 -16.44
CA THR A 11 -9.45 1.14 -15.53
C THR A 11 -8.06 0.56 -15.78
N LEU A 12 -7.92 -0.77 -15.77
CA LEU A 12 -6.64 -1.45 -15.94
C LEU A 12 -5.93 -1.05 -17.25
N ALA A 13 -6.68 -0.90 -18.35
CA ALA A 13 -6.13 -0.51 -19.64
C ALA A 13 -5.50 0.91 -19.64
N LYS A 14 -5.87 1.76 -18.68
CA LYS A 14 -5.39 3.14 -18.59
C LYS A 14 -4.30 3.31 -17.56
N LEU A 15 -4.25 2.51 -16.49
CA LEU A 15 -3.28 2.70 -15.41
C LEU A 15 -1.84 2.49 -15.90
N ALA A 16 -1.01 3.52 -15.70
CA ALA A 16 0.40 3.53 -16.07
C ALA A 16 1.32 3.55 -14.85
N ALA A 17 0.93 4.26 -13.80
CA ALA A 17 1.69 4.28 -12.56
C ALA A 17 0.79 4.56 -11.36
N VAL A 18 1.30 4.24 -10.17
CA VAL A 18 0.65 4.59 -8.90
C VAL A 18 1.69 5.10 -7.92
N ARG A 19 1.33 6.14 -7.17
CA ARG A 19 2.11 6.64 -6.05
C ARG A 19 1.20 6.79 -4.83
N LEU A 20 1.68 6.35 -3.68
CA LEU A 20 1.00 6.57 -2.40
C LEU A 20 1.52 7.87 -1.78
N THR A 21 0.58 8.75 -1.44
CA THR A 21 0.82 9.92 -0.58
C THR A 21 0.10 9.70 0.74
N THR A 22 0.75 9.92 1.88
CA THR A 22 0.11 9.83 3.20
C THR A 22 0.26 11.11 4.00
N LEU A 23 -0.67 11.36 4.91
CA LEU A 23 -0.49 12.29 6.03
C LEU A 23 -0.23 11.43 7.26
N SER A 24 1.04 11.33 7.65
CA SER A 24 1.49 10.36 8.66
C SER A 24 2.57 10.93 9.56
N LYS A 25 2.91 10.18 10.61
CA LYS A 25 3.94 10.60 11.56
C LYS A 25 4.60 9.46 12.28
N HIS A 26 5.70 9.79 12.95
CA HIS A 26 6.25 8.90 13.96
C HIS A 26 5.24 8.64 15.08
N GLN A 27 5.30 7.46 15.69
CA GLN A 27 4.51 7.14 16.88
C GLN A 27 4.91 7.92 18.15
N GLY A 28 5.93 8.77 18.07
CA GLY A 28 6.52 9.46 19.21
C GLY A 28 7.83 8.81 19.67
N TRP A 29 7.83 8.17 20.85
CA TRP A 29 9.06 7.69 21.50
C TRP A 29 9.77 6.58 20.71
N VAL A 30 11.10 6.71 20.60
CA VAL A 30 12.04 5.71 20.06
C VAL A 30 13.18 5.55 21.05
N SER A 31 13.56 4.32 21.36
CA SER A 31 14.70 4.01 22.22
C SER A 31 16.03 4.50 21.64
N ASN A 32 16.23 4.30 20.33
CA ASN A 32 17.39 4.80 19.60
C ASN A 32 16.98 5.31 18.19
N PRO A 33 16.76 6.62 18.02
CA PRO A 33 16.40 7.21 16.73
C PRO A 33 17.41 6.97 15.60
N LYS A 34 18.67 6.62 15.92
CA LYS A 34 19.70 6.34 14.91
C LYS A 34 19.49 5.01 14.20
N ASP A 35 18.65 4.13 14.76
CA ASP A 35 18.39 2.80 14.20
C ASP A 35 17.28 2.81 13.15
N GLY A 36 16.78 3.99 12.76
CA GLY A 36 15.78 4.13 11.71
C GLY A 36 14.33 4.08 12.20
N CYS A 37 13.40 4.11 11.24
CA CYS A 37 11.96 4.00 11.51
C CYS A 37 11.52 2.57 11.23
N TRP A 38 10.75 1.99 12.14
CA TRP A 38 10.26 0.63 12.03
C TRP A 38 8.75 0.60 11.79
N SER A 39 8.22 1.66 11.19
CA SER A 39 6.85 1.75 10.70
C SER A 39 6.81 2.40 9.32
N TRP A 40 6.00 1.85 8.43
CA TRP A 40 5.96 2.25 7.03
C TRP A 40 4.60 1.96 6.41
N PHE A 41 4.43 2.36 5.16
CA PHE A 41 3.29 1.95 4.34
C PHE A 41 3.77 1.14 3.14
N ASP A 42 3.08 0.05 2.87
CA ASP A 42 3.19 -0.75 1.66
C ASP A 42 2.04 -0.46 0.70
N VAL A 43 2.31 -0.60 -0.59
CA VAL A 43 1.30 -0.76 -1.65
C VAL A 43 1.25 -2.23 -2.03
N ALA A 44 0.05 -2.80 -2.19
CA ALA A 44 -0.14 -4.21 -2.48
C ALA A 44 -1.18 -4.44 -3.59
N VAL A 45 -1.05 -5.55 -4.31
CA VAL A 45 -2.16 -6.11 -5.10
C VAL A 45 -3.01 -6.97 -4.18
N LEU A 46 -4.30 -6.69 -4.13
CA LEU A 46 -5.27 -7.42 -3.32
C LEU A 46 -6.20 -8.23 -4.22
N SER A 47 -6.33 -9.52 -3.95
CA SER A 47 -7.36 -10.36 -4.57
C SER A 47 -8.54 -10.53 -3.62
N PRO A 48 -9.76 -10.76 -4.12
CA PRO A 48 -10.87 -11.19 -3.28
C PRO A 48 -10.47 -12.38 -2.41
N ALA A 49 -10.75 -12.31 -1.11
CA ALA A 49 -10.49 -13.39 -0.19
C ALA A 49 -11.63 -14.41 -0.24
N ILE A 50 -11.27 -15.69 -0.26
CA ILE A 50 -12.22 -16.77 0.06
C ILE A 50 -12.38 -16.79 1.59
N GLU A 51 -13.57 -17.17 2.07
CA GLU A 51 -13.79 -17.45 3.49
C GLU A 51 -12.73 -18.45 4.00
N ASP A 52 -12.21 -18.23 5.21
CA ASP A 52 -11.19 -19.04 5.91
C ASP A 52 -9.69 -18.80 5.60
N CYS A 53 -9.30 -17.74 4.89
CA CYS A 53 -7.88 -17.37 4.87
C CYS A 53 -7.46 -16.59 6.14
N ASN A 54 -6.46 -17.14 6.86
CA ASN A 54 -5.87 -16.58 8.10
C ASN A 54 -5.26 -15.17 7.93
N SER A 55 -5.14 -14.68 6.69
CA SER A 55 -4.46 -13.42 6.34
C SER A 55 -5.37 -12.57 5.46
N SER A 56 -6.61 -12.36 5.91
CA SER A 56 -7.58 -11.49 5.23
C SER A 56 -7.79 -10.17 5.95
N TYR A 57 -8.13 -9.15 5.17
CA TYR A 57 -8.45 -7.80 5.60
C TYR A 57 -9.85 -7.44 5.09
N TYR A 58 -10.65 -6.76 5.92
CA TYR A 58 -11.99 -6.31 5.56
C TYR A 58 -11.99 -4.78 5.42
N ASP A 59 -12.44 -4.27 4.28
CA ASP A 59 -12.46 -2.84 3.98
C ASP A 59 -13.77 -2.14 4.39
N GLY A 60 -14.76 -2.89 4.89
CA GLY A 60 -16.11 -2.39 5.16
C GLY A 60 -17.17 -2.99 4.23
N GLU A 61 -16.76 -3.46 3.04
CA GLU A 61 -17.63 -4.03 2.01
C GLU A 61 -17.18 -5.42 1.56
N ARG A 62 -15.86 -5.62 1.43
CA ARG A 62 -15.23 -6.80 0.86
C ARG A 62 -14.11 -7.30 1.74
N ARG A 63 -13.91 -8.60 1.67
CA ARG A 63 -12.74 -9.27 2.25
C ARG A 63 -11.68 -9.44 1.17
N TRP A 64 -10.48 -9.01 1.50
CA TRP A 64 -9.31 -8.99 0.63
C TRP A 64 -8.19 -9.82 1.23
N ARG A 65 -7.29 -10.30 0.38
CA ARG A 65 -6.00 -10.85 0.80
C ARG A 65 -4.91 -10.28 -0.11
N VAL A 66 -3.68 -10.21 0.40
CA VAL A 66 -2.53 -9.87 -0.47
C VAL A 66 -2.37 -10.99 -1.49
N LYS A 67 -2.38 -10.62 -2.77
CA LYS A 67 -2.20 -11.57 -3.87
C LYS A 67 -0.78 -12.10 -3.85
N VAL A 68 -0.64 -13.36 -4.23
CA VAL A 68 0.66 -14.04 -4.34
C VAL A 68 0.96 -14.19 -5.82
N GLY A 69 2.15 -13.78 -6.25
CA GLY A 69 2.61 -13.91 -7.62
C GLY A 69 2.88 -15.37 -8.00
N GLU A 70 3.16 -15.61 -9.28
CA GLU A 70 3.47 -16.96 -9.78
C GLU A 70 4.75 -17.55 -9.14
N ASP A 71 5.65 -16.70 -8.69
CA ASP A 71 6.88 -17.06 -7.97
C ASP A 71 6.66 -17.41 -6.49
N GLY A 72 5.41 -17.30 -6.00
CA GLY A 72 5.06 -17.53 -4.60
C GLY A 72 5.33 -16.33 -3.68
N ALA A 73 5.83 -15.19 -4.21
CA ALA A 73 6.05 -14.00 -3.42
C ALA A 73 4.75 -13.21 -3.20
N SER A 74 4.60 -12.58 -2.03
CA SER A 74 3.50 -11.63 -1.80
C SER A 74 3.69 -10.39 -2.66
N LEU A 75 2.65 -10.00 -3.40
CA LEU A 75 2.64 -8.81 -4.25
C LEU A 75 2.41 -7.56 -3.42
N ARG A 76 3.46 -7.18 -2.69
CA ARG A 76 3.48 -6.06 -1.75
C ARG A 76 4.86 -5.40 -1.79
N TRP A 77 4.87 -4.08 -1.91
CA TRP A 77 6.08 -3.30 -2.03
C TRP A 77 6.03 -2.10 -1.07
N MET A 78 7.14 -1.84 -0.40
CA MET A 78 7.27 -0.70 0.51
C MET A 78 7.18 0.61 -0.26
N SER A 79 6.32 1.51 0.20
CA SER A 79 6.19 2.85 -0.38
C SER A 79 7.16 3.84 0.26
N HIS A 80 7.10 3.97 1.60
CA HIS A 80 7.93 4.86 2.40
C HIS A 80 7.78 4.57 3.89
N TYR A 81 8.81 4.91 4.66
CA TYR A 81 8.77 4.94 6.12
C TYR A 81 8.06 6.19 6.65
N ASN A 82 7.53 6.10 7.87
CA ASN A 82 7.16 7.29 8.62
C ASN A 82 8.41 8.10 8.99
N PRO A 83 8.29 9.44 9.10
CA PRO A 83 9.42 10.29 9.44
C PRO A 83 9.72 10.13 10.92
N ILE A 84 10.99 9.97 11.30
CA ILE A 84 11.39 9.84 12.72
C ILE A 84 11.40 11.21 13.41
N HIS A 85 11.75 12.25 12.64
CA HIS A 85 11.97 13.60 13.13
C HIS A 85 10.71 14.46 12.91
N GLY A 86 9.66 14.15 13.68
CA GLY A 86 8.40 14.88 13.64
C GLY A 86 7.36 14.17 14.49
N VAL A 87 6.94 14.79 15.59
CA VAL A 87 5.77 14.34 16.36
C VAL A 87 4.45 14.81 15.74
N ASP A 88 4.56 15.71 14.77
CA ASP A 88 3.47 16.27 13.99
C ASP A 88 3.24 15.45 12.73
N LEU A 89 2.01 15.54 12.21
CA LEU A 89 1.66 14.94 10.94
C LEU A 89 2.36 15.68 9.80
N ASP A 90 2.93 14.92 8.87
CA ASP A 90 3.55 15.45 7.67
C ASP A 90 3.04 14.72 6.43
N THR A 91 3.04 15.42 5.29
CA THR A 91 2.67 14.85 4.00
C THR A 91 3.88 14.17 3.39
N ILE A 92 3.78 12.86 3.19
CA ILE A 92 4.86 12.04 2.67
C ILE A 92 4.46 11.47 1.33
N HIS A 93 5.28 11.76 0.33
CA HIS A 93 5.15 11.19 -1.00
C HIS A 93 6.05 9.97 -1.12
N GLY A 94 5.43 8.81 -1.31
CA GLY A 94 6.15 7.57 -1.54
C GLY A 94 6.78 7.49 -2.93
N GLN A 95 7.48 6.38 -3.18
CA GLN A 95 7.98 6.08 -4.52
C GLN A 95 6.84 5.89 -5.53
N SER A 96 7.13 6.18 -6.80
CA SER A 96 6.23 5.94 -7.91
C SER A 96 6.48 4.55 -8.48
N PHE A 97 5.43 3.73 -8.57
CA PHE A 97 5.47 2.42 -9.20
C PHE A 97 5.06 2.56 -10.67
N GLY A 98 6.05 2.81 -11.54
CA GLY A 98 5.87 3.08 -12.96
C GLY A 98 5.40 1.88 -13.79
N PRO A 99 5.20 2.04 -15.11
CA PRO A 99 4.53 1.04 -15.97
C PRO A 99 5.29 -0.28 -16.10
N ASP A 100 6.60 -0.27 -15.89
CA ASP A 100 7.43 -1.48 -15.92
C ASP A 100 7.43 -2.26 -14.59
N HIS A 101 6.77 -1.73 -13.56
CA HIS A 101 6.75 -2.34 -12.22
C HIS A 101 5.89 -3.60 -12.18
N ASP A 102 6.29 -4.56 -11.34
CA ASP A 102 5.67 -5.89 -11.25
C ASP A 102 4.19 -5.87 -10.87
N ILE A 103 3.71 -4.79 -10.24
CA ILE A 103 2.27 -4.55 -9.99
C ILE A 103 1.46 -4.81 -11.26
N TRP A 104 1.85 -4.18 -12.37
CA TRP A 104 1.04 -4.14 -13.59
C TRP A 104 1.02 -5.46 -14.36
N ARG A 105 2.02 -6.31 -14.12
CA ARG A 105 2.09 -7.66 -14.70
C ARG A 105 1.27 -8.68 -13.94
N ASN A 106 1.00 -8.42 -12.67
CA ASN A 106 0.37 -9.37 -11.77
C ASN A 106 -1.04 -8.96 -11.31
N ILE A 107 -1.53 -7.81 -11.74
CA ILE A 107 -2.86 -7.32 -11.38
C ILE A 107 -3.89 -7.74 -12.43
N ASP A 108 -5.00 -8.33 -11.97
CA ASP A 108 -6.10 -8.79 -12.83
C ASP A 108 -7.37 -7.95 -12.63
N VAL A 109 -8.30 -8.07 -13.58
CA VAL A 109 -9.64 -7.50 -13.42
C VAL A 109 -10.32 -8.14 -12.20
N GLY A 110 -10.83 -7.29 -11.30
CA GLY A 110 -11.43 -7.69 -10.03
C GLY A 110 -10.49 -7.63 -8.83
N ASP A 111 -9.18 -7.54 -9.05
CA ASP A 111 -8.22 -7.20 -7.99
C ASP A 111 -8.36 -5.72 -7.59
N ALA A 112 -7.75 -5.34 -6.47
CA ALA A 112 -7.66 -3.96 -6.01
C ALA A 112 -6.21 -3.57 -5.70
N ILE A 113 -5.92 -2.27 -5.69
CA ILE A 113 -4.68 -1.77 -5.08
C ILE A 113 -4.98 -1.45 -3.61
N GLY A 114 -4.22 -2.08 -2.72
CA GLY A 114 -4.30 -1.91 -1.28
C GLY A 114 -3.18 -1.04 -0.72
N VAL A 115 -3.49 -0.31 0.33
CA VAL A 115 -2.50 0.33 1.21
C VAL A 115 -2.43 -0.46 2.52
N ILE A 116 -1.22 -0.79 2.96
CA ILE A 116 -0.99 -1.51 4.22
C ILE A 116 -0.01 -0.72 5.06
N GLY A 117 -0.45 -0.18 6.19
CA GLY A 117 0.45 0.30 7.23
C GLY A 117 1.07 -0.88 8.00
N CYS A 118 2.37 -0.80 8.19
CA CYS A 118 3.20 -1.87 8.70
C CYS A 118 4.06 -1.39 9.86
N ALA A 119 4.39 -2.31 10.76
CA ALA A 119 5.33 -2.09 11.85
C ALA A 119 6.06 -3.40 12.16
N GLU A 120 7.36 -3.34 12.44
CA GLU A 120 8.19 -4.55 12.57
C GLU A 120 8.25 -5.12 13.99
N PHE A 121 8.35 -4.25 15.00
CA PHE A 121 8.62 -4.67 16.37
C PHE A 121 7.42 -4.51 17.32
N PRO A 122 7.33 -5.33 18.38
CA PRO A 122 6.36 -5.13 19.44
C PRO A 122 6.42 -3.71 20.00
N GLY A 123 5.25 -3.07 20.13
CA GLY A 123 5.15 -1.68 20.57
C GLY A 123 5.29 -0.65 19.45
N TRP A 124 5.68 -1.05 18.23
CA TRP A 124 5.64 -0.17 17.07
C TRP A 124 4.25 -0.13 16.42
N ARG A 125 3.91 1.04 15.88
CA ARG A 125 2.63 1.30 15.21
C ARG A 125 2.84 2.24 14.03
N CYS A 126 2.24 1.91 12.90
CA CYS A 126 2.12 2.85 11.80
C CYS A 126 0.98 3.82 12.09
N ILE A 127 1.31 5.12 12.21
CA ILE A 127 0.35 6.18 12.52
C ILE A 127 0.19 7.08 11.29
N GLY A 128 -1.02 7.09 10.72
CA GLY A 128 -1.42 8.03 9.69
C GLY A 128 -2.91 8.34 9.79
N THR A 129 -3.29 9.52 9.30
CA THR A 129 -4.69 9.99 9.32
C THR A 129 -5.31 9.99 7.94
N GLU A 130 -4.51 10.21 6.90
CA GLU A 130 -4.97 10.25 5.50
C GLU A 130 -4.00 9.51 4.58
N ALA A 131 -4.53 8.98 3.49
CA ALA A 131 -3.75 8.33 2.46
C ALA A 131 -4.48 8.46 1.12
N ASN A 132 -3.74 8.78 0.06
CA ASN A 132 -4.23 8.92 -1.30
C ASN A 132 -3.36 8.11 -2.27
N LEU A 133 -4.00 7.41 -3.20
CA LEU A 133 -3.32 6.76 -4.32
C LEU A 133 -3.46 7.65 -5.56
N ASP A 134 -2.36 8.28 -5.94
CA ASP A 134 -2.27 9.09 -7.15
C ASP A 134 -1.95 8.15 -8.33
N PHE A 135 -2.91 8.00 -9.25
CA PHE A 135 -2.73 7.21 -10.47
C PHE A 135 -2.31 8.09 -11.64
N LEU A 136 -1.29 7.67 -12.38
CA LEU A 136 -1.03 8.19 -13.71
C LEU A 136 -1.68 7.27 -14.73
N GLU A 137 -2.39 7.87 -15.68
CA GLU A 137 -3.03 7.15 -16.78
C GLU A 137 -2.29 7.39 -18.10
N PHE A 138 -2.24 6.37 -18.95
CA PHE A 138 -1.84 6.54 -20.35
C PHE A 138 -2.86 7.44 -21.04
N PHE A 139 -2.35 8.43 -21.76
CA PHE A 139 -3.18 9.27 -22.62
C PHE A 139 -3.55 8.50 -23.88
N ASP A 140 -4.84 8.38 -24.16
CA ASP A 140 -5.35 7.89 -25.44
C ASP A 140 -5.71 9.12 -26.30
N PRO A 141 -4.96 9.42 -27.36
CA PRO A 141 -5.10 10.65 -28.17
C PRO A 141 -6.37 10.74 -29.01
#